data_AF-A0A9D5ST90-F1
#
_entry.id   AF-A0A9D5ST90-F1
#
_cell.length_a   1.000
_cell.length_b   1.000
_cell.length_c   1.000
_cell.angle_alpha   90.00
_cell.angle_beta   90.00
_cell.angle_gamma   90.00
#
_symmetry.space_group_name_H-M   'P 1'
#
loop_
_entity.id
_entity.type
_entity.pdbx_description
1 polymer ?
#
loop_
_entity_poly.entity_id
_entity_poly.type
_entity_poly.pdbx_seq_one_letter_code
_entity_poly.pdbx_strand_id
1 'polypeptide(L)'
;MHSEEKNNAVVPAAPSENMPVPVKSGYWGRMAERYTWLWRILLIFLLVFSALFILLFSRAFTYDSIFCFFRDLRSVSSFVTSEQSAVTASFTEGDQTVLSYRGGIAFVNSHGVEIYSPTGERLLNAERTMKQPRAVASRKYLVAYDNGGTSFVITNSYAELYRGETEFPIFGAAVSDSGHFALITAAGETLSQVLLYDNNFNLIQRFGRASATVSVSLSDNGKRIAILGANATEGTVGTKLDIYRLGEADRTDVTMTFAGEIPLSVSFTNNRYAAVLTNKMLRCCDMNGELECEIAQSGAPVAFTANENGALLVTETDKISGTYRVLALDKRGDTVYDGEMNTDIHAVALGDEELFLLTKDQVLRIDPDDGDAIAKTVEEGANGLFVTDAGGVRVCYPAKAEYLFFEKT
;
A
#
# COMPACT_ATOMS: atom_id res chain seq x y z
N MET A 1 -96.18 -41.43 -48.53
CA MET A 1 -95.19 -40.88 -47.58
C MET A 1 -93.89 -40.75 -48.35
N HIS A 2 -93.55 -39.52 -48.70
CA HIS A 2 -92.52 -39.16 -49.68
C HIS A 2 -91.51 -38.25 -48.99
N SER A 3 -90.22 -38.49 -49.26
CA SER A 3 -89.06 -37.57 -49.28
C SER A 3 -88.71 -36.74 -48.03
N GLU A 4 -87.48 -36.90 -47.53
CA GLU A 4 -86.35 -35.92 -47.63
C GLU A 4 -86.35 -34.97 -46.41
N GLU A 5 -85.27 -34.43 -45.88
CA GLU A 5 -83.88 -34.32 -46.32
C GLU A 5 -82.98 -34.05 -45.11
N LYS A 6 -81.67 -34.15 -45.37
CA LYS A 6 -80.50 -33.90 -44.53
C LYS A 6 -80.54 -32.57 -43.75
N ASN A 7 -79.82 -32.52 -42.63
CA ASN A 7 -78.78 -31.49 -42.53
C ASN A 7 -77.57 -31.94 -41.70
N ASN A 8 -76.41 -31.85 -42.34
CA ASN A 8 -75.08 -32.07 -41.79
C ASN A 8 -74.63 -30.85 -40.98
N ALA A 9 -73.95 -31.08 -39.86
CA ALA A 9 -72.92 -30.15 -39.38
C ALA A 9 -71.66 -30.96 -39.11
N VAL A 10 -70.66 -30.70 -39.94
CA VAL A 10 -69.31 -31.28 -39.95
C VAL A 10 -68.50 -30.64 -38.83
N VAL A 11 -67.88 -31.46 -37.97
CA VAL A 11 -66.72 -31.07 -37.17
C VAL A 11 -65.55 -31.93 -37.62
N PRO A 12 -64.44 -31.36 -38.14
CA PRO A 12 -63.34 -32.15 -38.68
C PRO A 12 -62.54 -32.80 -37.54
N ALA A 13 -62.36 -34.12 -37.61
CA ALA A 13 -61.31 -34.79 -36.86
C ALA A 13 -59.96 -34.54 -37.56
N ALA A 14 -58.98 -34.07 -36.78
CA ALA A 14 -57.62 -33.75 -37.19
C ALA A 14 -56.85 -34.99 -37.71
N PRO A 15 -55.79 -34.80 -38.53
CA PRO A 15 -55.26 -35.82 -39.44
C PRO A 15 -54.35 -36.85 -38.75
N SER A 16 -54.18 -38.00 -39.43
CA SER A 16 -53.30 -39.10 -39.07
C SER A 16 -51.81 -38.72 -39.05
N GLU A 17 -51.12 -38.94 -37.94
CA GLU A 17 -49.66 -38.85 -37.86
C GLU A 17 -49.08 -40.22 -37.45
N ASN A 18 -48.75 -41.03 -38.46
CA ASN A 18 -47.92 -42.22 -38.28
C ASN A 18 -46.49 -41.75 -37.95
N MET A 19 -46.15 -41.69 -36.65
CA MET A 19 -44.76 -41.49 -36.24
C MET A 19 -43.93 -42.75 -36.55
N PRO A 20 -42.78 -42.65 -37.25
CA PRO A 20 -41.86 -43.76 -37.36
C PRO A 20 -41.22 -44.02 -35.99
N VAL A 21 -41.34 -45.26 -35.50
CA VAL A 21 -40.69 -45.70 -34.26
C VAL A 21 -39.16 -45.61 -34.46
N PRO A 22 -38.40 -44.86 -33.65
CA PRO A 22 -36.96 -44.76 -33.85
C PRO A 22 -36.30 -46.09 -33.52
N VAL A 23 -35.69 -46.73 -34.52
CA VAL A 23 -34.82 -47.89 -34.33
C VAL A 23 -33.60 -47.42 -33.52
N LYS A 24 -33.54 -47.84 -32.25
CA LYS A 24 -32.41 -47.60 -31.35
C LYS A 24 -31.17 -48.30 -31.94
N SER A 25 -30.32 -47.56 -32.65
CA SER A 25 -29.08 -48.12 -33.19
C SER A 25 -28.10 -48.42 -32.04
N GLY A 26 -27.74 -49.69 -31.88
CA GLY A 26 -26.87 -50.21 -30.81
C GLY A 26 -25.40 -49.74 -30.87
N TYR A 27 -25.08 -48.73 -31.68
CA TYR A 27 -23.73 -48.19 -31.83
C TYR A 27 -23.37 -47.20 -30.71
N TRP A 28 -24.33 -46.39 -30.25
CA TRP A 28 -24.09 -45.37 -29.21
C TRP A 28 -24.00 -45.91 -27.77
N GLY A 29 -24.49 -47.13 -27.52
CA GLY A 29 -24.47 -47.73 -26.17
C GLY A 29 -23.07 -48.13 -25.68
N ARG A 30 -22.24 -48.69 -26.56
CA ARG A 30 -20.88 -49.14 -26.19
C ARG A 30 -19.87 -48.00 -26.08
N MET A 31 -20.09 -46.89 -26.79
CA MET A 31 -19.24 -45.69 -26.67
C MET A 31 -19.55 -44.89 -25.40
N ALA A 32 -20.81 -44.84 -24.96
CA ALA A 32 -21.22 -44.16 -23.74
C ALA A 32 -20.65 -44.82 -22.47
N GLU A 33 -20.52 -46.15 -22.44
CA GLU A 33 -19.88 -46.85 -21.32
C GLU A 33 -18.38 -46.50 -21.20
N ARG A 34 -17.65 -46.44 -22.31
CA ARG A 34 -16.22 -46.06 -22.28
C ARG A 34 -16.01 -44.61 -21.83
N TYR A 35 -16.89 -43.69 -22.24
CA TYR A 35 -16.81 -42.28 -21.83
C TYR A 35 -17.14 -42.07 -20.35
N THR A 36 -18.08 -42.82 -19.80
CA THR A 36 -18.40 -42.76 -18.35
C THR A 36 -17.28 -43.34 -17.50
N TRP A 37 -16.62 -44.40 -17.96
CA TRP A 37 -15.41 -44.93 -17.32
C TRP A 37 -14.22 -43.97 -17.41
N LEU A 38 -13.98 -43.36 -18.58
CA LEU A 38 -12.95 -42.33 -18.75
C LEU A 38 -13.19 -41.11 -17.85
N TRP A 39 -14.45 -40.64 -17.77
CA TRP A 39 -14.82 -39.55 -16.87
C TRP A 39 -14.62 -39.90 -15.39
N ARG A 40 -14.94 -41.14 -14.98
CA ARG A 40 -14.66 -41.62 -13.61
C ARG A 40 -13.16 -41.69 -13.32
N ILE A 41 -12.36 -42.18 -14.26
CA ILE A 41 -10.90 -42.23 -14.12
C ILE A 41 -10.32 -40.81 -14.05
N LEU A 42 -10.82 -39.88 -14.86
CA LEU A 42 -10.44 -38.47 -14.81
C LEU A 42 -10.80 -37.83 -13.46
N LEU A 43 -11.99 -38.10 -12.93
CA LEU A 43 -12.40 -37.61 -11.61
C LEU A 43 -11.53 -38.18 -10.49
N ILE A 44 -11.23 -39.48 -10.52
CA ILE A 44 -10.33 -40.10 -9.54
C ILE A 44 -8.92 -39.50 -9.67
N PHE A 45 -8.43 -39.31 -10.89
CA PHE A 45 -7.13 -38.69 -11.14
C PHE A 45 -7.10 -37.24 -10.63
N LEU A 46 -8.15 -36.45 -10.88
CA LEU A 46 -8.28 -35.08 -10.37
C LEU A 46 -8.31 -35.06 -8.83
N LEU A 47 -9.02 -35.99 -8.21
CA LEU A 47 -9.14 -36.08 -6.75
C LEU A 47 -7.80 -36.48 -6.12
N VAL A 48 -7.11 -37.46 -6.69
CA VAL A 48 -5.77 -37.88 -6.27
C VAL A 48 -4.73 -36.78 -6.52
N PHE A 49 -4.79 -36.10 -7.67
CA PHE A 49 -3.93 -34.96 -7.98
C PHE A 49 -4.18 -33.80 -7.01
N SER A 50 -5.44 -33.47 -6.73
CA SER A 50 -5.80 -32.45 -5.74
C SER A 50 -5.32 -32.84 -4.35
N ALA A 51 -5.49 -34.10 -3.93
CA ALA A 51 -5.00 -34.57 -2.63
C ALA A 51 -3.46 -34.54 -2.55
N LEU A 52 -2.77 -34.98 -3.60
CA LEU A 52 -1.31 -34.96 -3.68
C LEU A 52 -0.77 -33.52 -3.73
N PHE A 53 -1.44 -32.64 -4.48
CA PHE A 53 -1.13 -31.22 -4.56
C PHE A 53 -1.30 -30.55 -3.20
N ILE A 54 -2.40 -30.82 -2.50
CA ILE A 54 -2.65 -30.35 -1.13
C ILE A 54 -1.59 -30.91 -0.18
N LEU A 55 -1.17 -32.18 -0.31
CA LEU A 55 -0.13 -32.76 0.56
C LEU A 55 1.26 -32.15 0.31
N LEU A 56 1.66 -32.00 -0.96
CA LEU A 56 2.97 -31.44 -1.35
C LEU A 56 3.08 -29.94 -1.10
N PHE A 57 1.98 -29.19 -1.28
CA PHE A 57 1.89 -27.75 -1.03
C PHE A 57 1.18 -27.41 0.29
N SER A 58 0.99 -28.38 1.18
CA SER A 58 0.31 -28.19 2.48
C SER A 58 0.95 -27.13 3.36
N ARG A 59 2.26 -26.90 3.20
CA ARG A 59 3.00 -25.84 3.90
C ARG A 59 2.81 -24.43 3.30
N ALA A 60 2.31 -24.33 2.07
CA ALA A 60 2.01 -23.06 1.39
C ALA A 60 0.50 -22.73 1.39
N PHE A 61 -0.35 -23.73 1.55
CA PHE A 61 -1.82 -23.62 1.58
C PHE A 61 -2.34 -23.63 3.03
N THR A 62 -2.00 -22.61 3.81
CA THR A 62 -2.68 -22.37 5.10
C THR A 62 -4.11 -21.90 4.81
N TYR A 63 -5.08 -22.28 5.66
CA TYR A 63 -6.49 -21.86 5.56
C TYR A 63 -6.64 -20.34 5.37
N ASP A 64 -5.79 -19.56 6.03
CA ASP A 64 -5.75 -18.10 5.94
C ASP A 64 -5.43 -17.60 4.54
N SER A 65 -4.55 -18.28 3.78
CA SER A 65 -4.16 -17.88 2.43
C SER A 65 -5.29 -18.09 1.43
N ILE A 66 -6.04 -19.20 1.56
CA ILE A 66 -7.22 -19.48 0.73
C ILE A 66 -8.35 -18.52 1.09
N PHE A 67 -8.61 -18.31 2.38
CA PHE A 67 -9.64 -17.39 2.85
C PHE A 67 -9.35 -15.95 2.40
N CYS A 68 -8.10 -15.50 2.52
CA CYS A 68 -7.66 -14.21 2.00
C CYS A 68 -7.82 -14.11 0.48
N PHE A 69 -7.47 -15.15 -0.28
CA PHE A 69 -7.65 -15.15 -1.74
C PHE A 69 -9.13 -15.08 -2.15
N PHE A 70 -10.01 -15.86 -1.52
CA PHE A 70 -11.45 -15.83 -1.81
C PHE A 70 -12.11 -14.52 -1.35
N ARG A 71 -11.63 -13.91 -0.26
CA ARG A 71 -12.11 -12.59 0.16
C ARG A 71 -11.57 -11.47 -0.74
N ASP A 72 -10.31 -11.53 -1.17
CA ASP A 72 -9.75 -10.59 -2.15
C ASP A 72 -10.51 -10.70 -3.50
N LEU A 73 -10.94 -11.90 -3.90
CA LEU A 73 -11.85 -12.10 -5.04
C LEU A 73 -13.25 -11.49 -4.83
N ARG A 74 -13.78 -11.56 -3.59
CA ARG A 74 -15.06 -10.93 -3.23
C ARG A 74 -14.95 -9.41 -3.10
N SER A 75 -13.83 -8.89 -2.61
CA SER A 75 -13.60 -7.44 -2.50
C SER A 75 -13.48 -6.79 -3.88
N VAL A 76 -12.88 -7.50 -4.85
CA VAL A 76 -12.90 -7.11 -6.27
C VAL A 76 -14.33 -7.09 -6.83
N SER A 77 -15.22 -8.01 -6.41
CA SER A 77 -16.63 -7.99 -6.83
C SER A 77 -17.46 -6.89 -6.15
N SER A 78 -17.08 -6.45 -4.94
CA SER A 78 -17.74 -5.32 -4.24
C SER A 78 -17.21 -3.95 -4.66
N PHE A 79 -16.10 -3.90 -5.42
CA PHE A 79 -15.58 -2.67 -6.02
C PHE A 79 -16.60 -1.99 -6.94
N VAL A 80 -17.62 -2.71 -7.39
CA VAL A 80 -18.68 -2.21 -8.29
C VAL A 80 -19.86 -1.59 -7.53
N THR A 81 -20.00 -1.73 -6.20
CA THR A 81 -21.26 -1.36 -5.52
C THR A 81 -21.17 -0.71 -4.13
N SER A 82 -20.01 -0.35 -3.59
CA SER A 82 -20.01 0.50 -2.38
C SER A 82 -18.86 1.51 -2.37
N GLU A 83 -18.96 2.50 -3.26
CA GLU A 83 -18.40 3.80 -2.94
C GLU A 83 -19.30 4.46 -1.90
N GLN A 84 -18.71 5.19 -0.95
CA GLN A 84 -19.38 5.93 0.14
C GLN A 84 -19.71 5.09 1.39
N SER A 85 -18.71 4.87 2.22
CA SER A 85 -18.95 4.78 3.67
C SER A 85 -17.82 5.49 4.40
N ALA A 86 -18.17 6.54 5.14
CA ALA A 86 -17.25 7.16 6.08
C ALA A 86 -16.82 6.09 7.09
N VAL A 87 -15.51 5.94 7.29
CA VAL A 87 -14.98 4.98 8.25
C VAL A 87 -14.73 5.71 9.54
N THR A 88 -15.43 5.31 10.60
CA THR A 88 -15.18 5.79 11.95
C THR A 88 -14.31 4.77 12.67
N ALA A 89 -13.15 5.18 13.15
CA ALA A 89 -12.31 4.33 13.99
C ALA A 89 -13.00 4.12 15.34
N SER A 90 -12.84 2.95 15.95
CA SER A 90 -13.45 2.66 17.26
C SER A 90 -12.77 3.44 18.39
N PHE A 91 -11.57 3.97 18.12
CA PHE A 91 -10.71 4.63 19.08
C PHE A 91 -10.55 6.10 18.69
N THR A 92 -10.92 6.99 19.60
CA THR A 92 -10.99 8.44 19.35
C THR A 92 -10.19 9.28 20.34
N GLU A 93 -9.39 8.66 21.21
CA GLU A 93 -8.60 9.36 22.24
C GLU A 93 -7.11 8.97 22.17
N GLY A 94 -6.24 9.98 22.03
CA GLY A 94 -4.78 9.83 22.07
C GLY A 94 -4.06 10.17 20.76
N ASP A 95 -2.73 10.02 20.75
CA ASP A 95 -1.92 10.11 19.51
C ASP A 95 -2.29 8.93 18.59
N GLN A 96 -2.53 9.24 17.31
CA GLN A 96 -3.01 8.28 16.34
C GLN A 96 -2.31 8.51 15.01
N THR A 97 -1.90 7.41 14.38
CA THR A 97 -1.39 7.38 13.03
C THR A 97 -2.44 6.76 12.12
N VAL A 98 -2.79 7.46 11.06
CA VAL A 98 -3.72 6.99 10.02
C VAL A 98 -2.93 6.82 8.74
N LEU A 99 -3.14 5.72 8.01
CA LEU A 99 -2.48 5.47 6.73
C LEU A 99 -3.35 4.64 5.79
N SER A 100 -3.14 4.81 4.49
CA SER A 100 -3.70 3.91 3.47
C SER A 100 -3.00 2.56 3.51
N TYR A 101 -3.77 1.48 3.36
CA TYR A 101 -3.24 0.13 3.30
C TYR A 101 -4.15 -0.77 2.44
N ARG A 102 -3.64 -1.20 1.28
CA ARG A 102 -4.31 -2.05 0.27
C ARG A 102 -5.70 -1.50 -0.13
N GLY A 103 -5.75 -0.21 -0.49
CA GLY A 103 -6.98 0.52 -0.85
C GLY A 103 -7.93 0.80 0.33
N GLY A 104 -7.69 0.19 1.49
CA GLY A 104 -8.41 0.44 2.73
C GLY A 104 -7.75 1.52 3.59
N ILE A 105 -8.04 1.48 4.88
CA ILE A 105 -7.45 2.40 5.86
C ILE A 105 -7.02 1.64 7.10
N ALA A 106 -5.87 2.01 7.63
CA ALA A 106 -5.38 1.53 8.92
C ALA A 106 -5.34 2.68 9.92
N PHE A 107 -5.85 2.42 11.11
CA PHE A 107 -5.76 3.30 12.26
C PHE A 107 -4.88 2.64 13.31
N VAL A 108 -3.84 3.34 13.74
CA VAL A 108 -2.90 2.87 14.76
C VAL A 108 -2.89 3.88 15.90
N ASN A 109 -3.30 3.44 17.08
CA ASN A 109 -3.42 4.28 18.26
C ASN A 109 -2.84 3.58 19.49
N SER A 110 -3.03 4.18 20.66
CA SER A 110 -2.51 3.69 21.94
C SER A 110 -3.08 2.34 22.38
N HIS A 111 -4.20 1.90 21.78
CA HIS A 111 -4.88 0.65 22.06
C HIS A 111 -4.66 -0.43 21.00
N GLY A 112 -4.08 -0.11 19.84
CA GLY A 112 -3.71 -1.12 18.85
C GLY A 112 -3.79 -0.68 17.40
N VAL A 113 -4.03 -1.67 16.53
CA VAL A 113 -4.16 -1.52 15.08
C VAL A 113 -5.55 -1.97 14.63
N GLU A 114 -6.30 -1.07 14.00
CA GLU A 114 -7.53 -1.40 13.28
C GLU A 114 -7.31 -1.24 11.78
N ILE A 115 -7.75 -2.21 10.98
CA ILE A 115 -7.69 -2.12 9.52
C ILE A 115 -9.10 -2.28 8.99
N TYR A 116 -9.47 -1.40 8.06
CA TYR A 116 -10.75 -1.38 7.39
C TYR A 116 -10.55 -1.54 5.88
N SER A 117 -11.47 -2.23 5.24
CA SER A 117 -11.48 -2.43 3.79
C SER A 117 -11.79 -1.12 3.04
N PRO A 118 -11.62 -1.09 1.71
CA PRO A 118 -12.11 0.01 0.88
C PRO A 118 -13.61 0.28 1.05
N THR A 119 -14.40 -0.74 1.42
CA THR A 119 -15.85 -0.63 1.64
C THR A 119 -16.21 -0.18 3.06
N GLY A 120 -15.23 -0.02 3.96
CA GLY A 120 -15.43 0.38 5.35
C GLY A 120 -15.71 -0.76 6.32
N GLU A 121 -15.64 -2.02 5.88
CA GLU A 121 -15.71 -3.19 6.76
C GLU A 121 -14.43 -3.28 7.60
N ARG A 122 -14.56 -3.44 8.93
CA ARG A 122 -13.39 -3.70 9.78
C ARG A 122 -12.84 -5.10 9.53
N LEU A 123 -11.64 -5.17 8.97
CA LEU A 123 -10.95 -6.39 8.60
C LEU A 123 -10.06 -6.95 9.71
N LEU A 124 -9.46 -6.07 10.52
CA LEU A 124 -8.59 -6.43 11.64
C LEU A 124 -8.85 -5.52 12.84
N ASN A 125 -8.76 -6.10 14.03
CA ASN A 125 -8.58 -5.39 15.29
C ASN A 125 -7.53 -6.13 16.12
N ALA A 126 -6.32 -5.56 16.23
CA ALA A 126 -5.21 -6.11 16.99
C ALA A 126 -4.89 -5.20 18.17
N GLU A 127 -5.36 -5.57 19.37
CA GLU A 127 -5.23 -4.75 20.58
C GLU A 127 -3.78 -4.72 21.09
N ARG A 128 -3.15 -3.54 21.15
CA ARG A 128 -1.76 -3.35 21.59
C ARG A 128 -1.61 -2.04 22.32
N THR A 129 -1.04 -2.08 23.52
CA THR A 129 -0.74 -0.86 24.25
C THR A 129 0.53 -0.20 23.71
N MET A 130 0.39 0.98 23.13
CA MET A 130 1.49 1.83 22.67
C MET A 130 1.32 3.23 23.26
N LYS A 131 2.41 3.93 23.57
CA LYS A 131 2.33 5.31 24.11
C LYS A 131 2.34 6.35 23.01
N GLN A 132 3.20 6.17 22.01
CA GLN A 132 3.34 7.04 20.85
C GLN A 132 3.30 6.18 19.58
N PRO A 133 2.10 5.71 19.19
CA PRO A 133 1.92 4.80 18.06
C PRO A 133 2.31 5.46 16.74
N ARG A 134 3.24 4.84 16.02
CA ARG A 134 3.60 5.18 14.64
C ARG A 134 3.48 3.94 13.76
N ALA A 135 3.28 4.15 12.47
CA ALA A 135 3.09 3.05 11.53
C ALA A 135 3.65 3.37 10.14
N VAL A 136 4.12 2.32 9.48
CA VAL A 136 4.53 2.31 8.08
C VAL A 136 3.91 1.11 7.39
N ALA A 137 3.60 1.24 6.11
CA ALA A 137 2.99 0.17 5.33
C ALA A 137 3.70 -0.05 3.99
N SER A 138 3.69 -1.30 3.57
CA SER A 138 3.98 -1.75 2.21
C SER A 138 2.68 -2.30 1.60
N ARG A 139 2.72 -2.84 0.39
CA ARG A 139 1.57 -3.59 -0.15
C ARG A 139 1.28 -4.87 0.62
N LYS A 140 2.28 -5.43 1.31
CA LYS A 140 2.18 -6.75 1.96
C LYS A 140 1.92 -6.67 3.45
N TYR A 141 2.65 -5.81 4.16
CA TYR A 141 2.61 -5.72 5.62
C TYR A 141 2.50 -4.28 6.09
N LEU A 142 1.83 -4.11 7.23
CA LEU A 142 1.87 -2.91 8.05
C LEU A 142 2.70 -3.20 9.30
N VAL A 143 3.61 -2.29 9.62
CA VAL A 143 4.42 -2.32 10.84
C VAL A 143 4.01 -1.16 11.72
N ALA A 144 3.45 -1.46 12.89
CA ALA A 144 3.15 -0.47 13.92
C ALA A 144 4.13 -0.62 15.07
N TYR A 145 4.61 0.50 15.61
CA TYR A 145 5.61 0.53 16.67
C TYR A 145 5.36 1.67 17.66
N ASP A 146 5.83 1.49 18.89
CA ASP A 146 5.81 2.51 19.92
C ASP A 146 7.04 3.41 19.81
N ASN A 147 6.88 4.64 19.32
CA ASN A 147 7.96 5.59 19.16
C ASN A 147 8.51 6.03 20.54
N GLY A 148 9.80 5.80 20.78
CA GLY A 148 10.42 5.93 22.10
C GLY A 148 10.13 4.76 23.05
N GLY A 149 9.29 3.80 22.66
CA GLY A 149 9.09 2.51 23.32
C GLY A 149 9.86 1.38 22.61
N THR A 150 9.68 0.14 23.07
CA THR A 150 10.40 -1.03 22.51
C THR A 150 9.50 -2.00 21.74
N SER A 151 8.19 -1.82 21.79
CA SER A 151 7.24 -2.77 21.22
C SER A 151 6.93 -2.46 19.75
N PHE A 152 6.76 -3.52 18.96
CA PHE A 152 6.26 -3.42 17.58
C PHE A 152 5.38 -4.63 17.22
N VAL A 153 4.53 -4.43 16.23
CA VAL A 153 3.60 -5.43 15.71
C VAL A 153 3.59 -5.37 14.19
N ILE A 154 3.52 -6.54 13.57
CA ILE A 154 3.42 -6.71 12.13
C ILE A 154 2.07 -7.33 11.82
N THR A 155 1.32 -6.67 10.97
CA THR A 155 -0.02 -7.12 10.55
C THR A 155 -0.09 -7.21 9.04
N ASN A 156 -1.00 -8.05 8.55
CA ASN A 156 -1.60 -7.84 7.25
C ASN A 156 -3.03 -7.32 7.43
N SER A 157 -3.83 -7.25 6.36
CA SER A 157 -5.19 -6.74 6.43
C SER A 157 -6.11 -7.50 7.39
N TYR A 158 -5.71 -8.69 7.85
CA TYR A 158 -6.62 -9.71 8.36
C TYR A 158 -6.13 -10.41 9.63
N ALA A 159 -4.84 -10.36 9.91
CA ALA A 159 -4.23 -11.00 11.06
C ALA A 159 -3.02 -10.20 11.55
N GLU A 160 -2.80 -10.27 12.86
CA GLU A 160 -1.49 -10.03 13.43
C GLU A 160 -0.58 -11.22 13.11
N LEU A 161 0.51 -10.95 12.41
CA LEU A 161 1.45 -11.97 11.95
C LEU A 161 2.59 -12.19 12.92
N TYR A 162 3.06 -11.10 13.54
CA TYR A 162 4.17 -11.13 14.46
C TYR A 162 4.10 -9.99 15.45
N ARG A 163 4.67 -10.21 16.62
CA ARG A 163 4.88 -9.20 17.65
C ARG A 163 6.24 -9.40 18.29
N GLY A 164 6.91 -8.29 18.57
CA GLY A 164 8.24 -8.32 19.13
C GLY A 164 8.52 -7.11 20.00
N GLU A 165 9.62 -7.23 20.74
CA GLU A 165 10.21 -6.12 21.49
C GLU A 165 11.67 -6.00 21.10
N THR A 166 12.15 -4.77 20.94
CA THR A 166 13.55 -4.45 20.77
C THR A 166 14.21 -4.26 22.14
N GLU A 167 15.53 -4.44 22.19
CA GLU A 167 16.30 -4.19 23.42
C GLU A 167 16.32 -2.70 23.81
N PHE A 168 16.28 -1.83 22.80
CA PHE A 168 16.38 -0.37 22.95
C PHE A 168 15.20 0.33 22.28
N PRO A 169 14.85 1.56 22.69
CA PRO A 169 13.75 2.33 22.11
C PRO A 169 13.82 2.48 20.59
N ILE A 170 12.65 2.40 19.94
CA ILE A 170 12.43 2.51 18.49
C ILE A 170 12.13 3.97 18.13
N PHE A 171 12.73 4.48 17.05
CA PHE A 171 12.54 5.86 16.59
C PHE A 171 12.10 5.96 15.12
N GLY A 172 12.00 4.84 14.42
CA GLY A 172 11.59 4.81 13.01
C GLY A 172 11.48 3.39 12.48
N ALA A 173 10.78 3.23 11.36
CA ALA A 173 10.63 1.95 10.70
C ALA A 173 10.56 2.11 9.17
N ALA A 174 10.87 1.05 8.45
CA ALA A 174 10.56 0.89 7.03
C ALA A 174 10.13 -0.53 6.74
N VAL A 175 9.29 -0.71 5.72
CA VAL A 175 8.79 -2.02 5.30
C VAL A 175 8.79 -2.11 3.78
N SER A 176 9.21 -3.25 3.26
CA SER A 176 9.33 -3.56 1.83
C SER A 176 8.19 -4.46 1.37
N ASP A 177 7.80 -4.32 0.11
CA ASP A 177 6.84 -5.24 -0.56
C ASP A 177 7.32 -6.70 -0.54
N SER A 178 8.64 -6.95 -0.47
CA SER A 178 9.22 -8.29 -0.27
C SER A 178 8.86 -8.94 1.07
N GLY A 179 8.47 -8.13 2.06
CA GLY A 179 8.19 -8.52 3.43
C GLY A 179 9.33 -8.29 4.42
N HIS A 180 10.49 -7.81 3.96
CA HIS A 180 11.55 -7.32 4.87
C HIS A 180 11.08 -6.04 5.57
N PHE A 181 11.54 -5.84 6.79
CA PHE A 181 11.31 -4.59 7.51
C PHE A 181 12.54 -4.20 8.33
N ALA A 182 12.67 -2.90 8.59
CA ALA A 182 13.76 -2.34 9.36
C ALA A 182 13.22 -1.46 10.49
N LEU A 183 13.90 -1.47 11.63
CA LEU A 183 13.63 -0.60 12.77
C LEU A 183 14.87 0.23 13.10
N ILE A 184 14.70 1.55 13.24
CA ILE A 184 15.71 2.44 13.80
C ILE A 184 15.58 2.39 15.32
N THR A 185 16.64 2.04 16.03
CA THR A 185 16.64 2.03 17.50
C THR A 185 17.83 2.78 18.07
N ALA A 186 17.73 3.16 19.35
CA ALA A 186 18.94 3.40 20.14
C ALA A 186 19.81 2.13 20.19
N ALA A 187 21.04 2.27 20.68
CA ALA A 187 21.96 1.15 20.83
C ALA A 187 22.79 1.33 22.11
N GLY A 188 23.38 0.23 22.60
CA GLY A 188 24.25 0.25 23.78
C GLY A 188 25.68 0.70 23.48
N GLU A 189 26.27 0.20 22.40
CA GLU A 189 27.68 0.46 22.02
C GLU A 189 27.83 1.61 21.02
N THR A 190 26.78 1.89 20.24
CA THR A 190 26.74 2.94 19.22
C THR A 190 25.65 3.97 19.56
N LEU A 191 25.65 5.13 18.90
CA LEU A 191 24.63 6.16 19.19
C LEU A 191 23.25 5.75 18.68
N SER A 192 23.19 5.10 17.52
CA SER A 192 21.97 4.48 16.99
C SER A 192 22.30 3.19 16.24
N GLN A 193 21.29 2.39 15.94
CA GLN A 193 21.41 1.24 15.07
C GLN A 193 20.15 1.05 14.20
N VAL A 194 20.31 0.34 13.09
CA VAL A 194 19.18 -0.16 12.30
C VAL A 194 19.14 -1.69 12.39
N LEU A 195 17.98 -2.23 12.78
CA LEU A 195 17.71 -3.65 12.87
C LEU A 195 16.95 -4.09 11.62
N LEU A 196 17.52 -5.00 10.83
CA LEU A 196 16.87 -5.51 9.61
C LEU A 196 16.37 -6.93 9.84
N TYR A 197 15.11 -7.14 9.51
CA TYR A 197 14.42 -8.40 9.62
C TYR A 197 13.99 -8.92 8.25
N ASP A 198 14.01 -10.26 8.11
CA ASP A 198 13.53 -10.94 6.91
C ASP A 198 12.00 -11.08 6.87
N ASN A 199 11.51 -11.65 5.77
CA ASN A 199 10.07 -11.93 5.58
C ASN A 199 9.53 -13.07 6.45
N ASN A 200 10.38 -13.75 7.23
CA ASN A 200 10.00 -14.72 8.27
C ASN A 200 10.10 -14.10 9.68
N PHE A 201 10.32 -12.79 9.76
CA PHE A 201 10.46 -12.02 11.00
C PHE A 201 11.71 -12.36 11.82
N ASN A 202 12.72 -12.96 11.20
CA ASN A 202 14.02 -13.16 11.83
C ASN A 202 14.88 -11.91 11.69
N LEU A 203 15.54 -11.51 12.76
CA LEU A 203 16.58 -10.48 12.69
C LEU A 203 17.79 -11.04 11.91
N ILE A 204 18.08 -10.46 10.75
CA ILE A 204 19.16 -10.94 9.87
C ILE A 204 20.39 -10.03 9.89
N GLN A 205 20.26 -8.75 10.23
CA GLN A 205 21.39 -7.82 10.24
C GLN A 205 21.20 -6.64 11.20
N ARG A 206 22.31 -6.12 11.73
CA ARG A 206 22.38 -4.90 12.54
C ARG A 206 23.36 -3.93 11.92
N PHE A 207 22.93 -2.69 11.72
CA PHE A 207 23.78 -1.60 11.22
C PHE A 207 24.05 -0.61 12.35
N GLY A 208 25.16 -0.78 13.08
CA GLY A 208 25.58 0.14 14.13
C GLY A 208 26.08 1.47 13.56
N ARG A 209 25.72 2.60 14.20
CA ARG A 209 26.01 3.95 13.73
C ARG A 209 26.58 4.83 14.85
N ALA A 210 27.74 5.43 14.59
CA ALA A 210 28.37 6.39 15.50
C ALA A 210 27.57 7.71 15.64
N SER A 211 26.61 7.94 14.76
CA SER A 211 25.76 9.12 14.71
C SER A 211 24.27 8.75 14.72
N ALA A 212 23.40 9.76 14.88
CA ALA A 212 21.95 9.56 14.90
C ALA A 212 21.44 9.20 13.50
N THR A 213 20.70 8.09 13.41
CA THR A 213 19.95 7.71 12.21
C THR A 213 18.60 8.41 12.24
N VAL A 214 18.22 9.05 11.13
CA VAL A 214 16.98 9.83 11.02
C VAL A 214 15.94 9.12 10.19
N SER A 215 16.36 8.46 9.10
CA SER A 215 15.43 7.81 8.18
C SER A 215 16.05 6.56 7.58
N VAL A 216 15.21 5.57 7.30
CA VAL A 216 15.57 4.31 6.68
C VAL A 216 14.54 4.00 5.60
N SER A 217 14.98 3.42 4.49
CA SER A 217 14.09 2.94 3.44
C SER A 217 14.59 1.61 2.89
N LEU A 218 13.66 0.77 2.43
CA LEU A 218 13.94 -0.52 1.82
C LEU A 218 13.42 -0.51 0.38
N SER A 219 14.21 -1.03 -0.56
CA SER A 219 13.75 -1.23 -1.94
C SER A 219 12.60 -2.25 -1.97
N ASP A 220 11.66 -2.12 -2.90
CA ASP A 220 10.47 -2.99 -3.02
C ASP A 220 10.82 -4.48 -3.09
N ASN A 221 11.91 -4.82 -3.79
CA ASN A 221 12.38 -6.20 -3.94
C ASN A 221 13.12 -6.75 -2.71
N GLY A 222 13.32 -5.94 -1.66
CA GLY A 222 14.01 -6.33 -0.44
C GLY A 222 15.51 -6.60 -0.60
N LYS A 223 16.14 -6.10 -1.66
CA LYS A 223 17.57 -6.33 -1.94
C LYS A 223 18.46 -5.16 -1.53
N ARG A 224 17.90 -4.02 -1.16
CA ARG A 224 18.67 -2.85 -0.74
C ARG A 224 18.02 -2.16 0.46
N ILE A 225 18.86 -1.57 1.30
CA ILE A 225 18.48 -0.69 2.39
C ILE A 225 19.27 0.61 2.29
N ALA A 226 18.58 1.74 2.42
CA ALA A 226 19.17 3.06 2.47
C ALA A 226 19.02 3.59 3.90
N ILE A 227 20.12 4.04 4.50
CA ILE A 227 20.17 4.54 5.87
C ILE A 227 20.69 5.98 5.82
N LEU A 228 19.84 6.92 6.22
CA LEU A 228 20.14 8.34 6.28
C LEU A 228 20.30 8.78 7.73
N GLY A 229 21.41 9.44 8.03
CA GLY A 229 21.69 9.93 9.37
C GLY A 229 22.60 11.13 9.39
N ALA A 230 22.75 11.71 10.58
CA ALA A 230 23.69 12.78 10.81
C ALA A 230 25.12 12.27 10.59
N ASN A 231 26.02 13.19 10.28
CA ASN A 231 27.44 12.94 10.20
C ASN A 231 28.16 14.11 10.85
N ALA A 232 29.23 13.83 11.59
CA ALA A 232 30.10 14.85 12.13
C ALA A 232 31.51 14.55 11.66
N THR A 233 31.98 15.30 10.68
CA THR A 233 33.35 15.18 10.15
C THR A 233 34.04 16.52 10.35
N GLU A 234 35.20 16.50 11.01
CA GLU A 234 36.06 17.68 11.22
C GLU A 234 35.34 18.91 11.81
N GLY A 235 34.41 18.68 12.75
CA GLY A 235 33.69 19.76 13.44
C GLY A 235 32.52 20.36 12.65
N THR A 236 32.24 19.88 11.44
CA THR A 236 31.06 20.28 10.65
C THR A 236 29.99 19.20 10.74
N VAL A 237 28.78 19.58 11.15
CA VAL A 237 27.60 18.72 11.06
C VAL A 237 27.18 18.62 9.60
N GLY A 238 26.91 17.40 9.15
CA GLY A 238 26.40 17.11 7.83
C GLY A 238 25.47 15.91 7.85
N THR A 239 25.18 15.42 6.66
CA THR A 239 24.36 14.25 6.41
C THR A 239 25.22 13.15 5.81
N LYS A 240 24.94 11.90 6.18
CA LYS A 240 25.49 10.71 5.52
C LYS A 240 24.36 9.78 5.12
N LEU A 241 24.39 9.39 3.85
CA LEU A 241 23.56 8.35 3.26
C LEU A 241 24.45 7.14 2.99
N ASP A 242 24.07 5.97 3.52
CA ASP A 242 24.70 4.69 3.17
C ASP A 242 23.65 3.77 2.58
N ILE A 243 23.95 3.17 1.42
CA ILE A 243 23.11 2.18 0.75
C ILE A 243 23.84 0.84 0.76
N TYR A 244 23.15 -0.19 1.26
CA TYR A 244 23.68 -1.55 1.34
C TYR A 244 22.90 -2.48 0.42
N ARG A 245 23.61 -3.43 -0.19
CA ARG A 245 22.99 -4.57 -0.88
C ARG A 245 22.79 -5.70 0.13
N LEU A 246 21.54 -6.13 0.30
CA LEU A 246 21.15 -7.17 1.25
C LEU A 246 21.52 -8.55 0.71
N GLY A 247 22.09 -9.39 1.58
CA GLY A 247 22.62 -10.71 1.23
C GLY A 247 24.12 -10.75 0.90
N GLU A 248 24.76 -9.58 0.75
CA GLU A 248 26.22 -9.46 0.68
C GLU A 248 26.72 -8.93 2.04
N ALA A 249 27.36 -9.80 2.84
CA ALA A 249 27.77 -9.44 4.19
C ALA A 249 28.80 -8.29 4.20
N ASP A 250 28.60 -7.32 5.08
CA ASP A 250 29.53 -6.26 5.49
C ASP A 250 30.10 -5.34 4.39
N ARG A 251 29.37 -5.15 3.29
CA ARG A 251 29.75 -4.17 2.26
C ARG A 251 28.68 -3.11 2.07
N THR A 252 29.04 -1.87 2.42
CA THR A 252 28.33 -0.70 1.91
C THR A 252 28.58 -0.61 0.41
N ASP A 253 27.52 -0.51 -0.38
CA ASP A 253 27.61 -0.43 -1.84
C ASP A 253 27.85 1.02 -2.27
N VAL A 254 27.17 1.96 -1.62
CA VAL A 254 27.26 3.41 -1.89
C VAL A 254 27.29 4.18 -0.58
N THR A 255 28.21 5.15 -0.48
CA THR A 255 28.23 6.14 0.60
C THR A 255 28.25 7.53 0.00
N MET A 256 27.35 8.38 0.45
CA MET A 256 27.28 9.80 0.08
C MET A 256 27.25 10.66 1.33
N THR A 257 27.92 11.81 1.28
CA THR A 257 27.99 12.77 2.39
C THR A 257 27.68 14.17 1.91
N PHE A 258 26.82 14.87 2.64
CA PHE A 258 26.42 16.24 2.34
C PHE A 258 26.83 17.16 3.50
N ALA A 259 27.88 17.95 3.30
CA ALA A 259 28.43 18.80 4.34
C ALA A 259 27.53 20.01 4.64
N GLY A 260 27.30 20.31 5.92
CA GLY A 260 26.48 21.46 6.33
C GLY A 260 24.97 21.30 6.06
N GLU A 261 24.51 20.07 5.83
CA GLU A 261 23.10 19.73 5.60
C GLU A 261 22.57 18.81 6.70
N ILE A 262 21.32 19.04 7.11
CA ILE A 262 20.61 18.27 8.12
C ILE A 262 19.74 17.22 7.42
N PRO A 263 19.85 15.93 7.79
CA PRO A 263 19.05 14.87 7.18
C PRO A 263 17.59 14.96 7.60
N LEU A 264 16.66 14.79 6.67
CA LEU A 264 15.22 14.77 6.95
C LEU A 264 14.59 13.42 6.58
N SER A 265 14.74 12.97 5.34
CA SER A 265 14.10 11.73 4.88
C SER A 265 14.85 11.06 3.73
N VAL A 266 14.81 9.73 3.68
CA VAL A 266 15.18 8.95 2.50
C VAL A 266 14.03 8.01 2.15
N SER A 267 13.73 7.86 0.86
CA SER A 267 12.68 6.96 0.39
C SER A 267 13.02 6.42 -0.99
N PHE A 268 12.99 5.10 -1.15
CA PHE A 268 13.07 4.48 -2.46
C PHE A 268 11.84 4.87 -3.29
N THR A 269 12.07 5.38 -4.50
CA THR A 269 11.00 5.63 -5.49
C THR A 269 10.83 4.43 -6.42
N ASN A 270 11.78 3.50 -6.41
CA ASN A 270 11.70 2.15 -7.02
C ASN A 270 13.00 1.40 -6.67
N ASN A 271 13.21 0.24 -7.28
CA ASN A 271 14.41 -0.58 -7.07
C ASN A 271 15.74 0.01 -7.60
N ARG A 272 15.72 1.16 -8.30
CA ARG A 272 16.88 1.83 -8.91
C ARG A 272 17.17 3.23 -8.38
N TYR A 273 16.17 3.91 -7.84
CA TYR A 273 16.27 5.31 -7.44
C TYR A 273 15.76 5.53 -6.02
N ALA A 274 16.33 6.53 -5.34
CA ALA A 274 15.87 6.98 -4.04
C ALA A 274 15.86 8.50 -3.96
N ALA A 275 14.77 9.05 -3.41
CA ALA A 275 14.65 10.45 -3.05
C ALA A 275 15.31 10.69 -1.69
N VAL A 276 16.15 11.72 -1.60
CA VAL A 276 16.89 12.10 -0.40
C VAL A 276 16.59 13.56 -0.10
N LEU A 277 15.96 13.79 1.05
CA LEU A 277 15.59 15.11 1.52
C LEU A 277 16.52 15.53 2.67
N THR A 278 17.14 16.69 2.49
CA THR A 278 17.78 17.44 3.57
C THR A 278 17.04 18.77 3.77
N ASN A 279 17.45 19.53 4.78
CA ASN A 279 16.93 20.87 5.02
C ASN A 279 17.26 21.92 3.95
N LYS A 280 18.08 21.59 2.95
CA LYS A 280 18.51 22.51 1.88
C LYS A 280 18.22 21.99 0.48
N MET A 281 18.24 20.68 0.29
CA MET A 281 18.23 20.07 -1.04
C MET A 281 17.28 18.87 -1.05
N LEU A 282 16.51 18.75 -2.13
CA LEU A 282 15.89 17.49 -2.54
C LEU A 282 16.75 16.89 -3.64
N ARG A 283 17.11 15.62 -3.49
CA ARG A 283 17.94 14.88 -4.45
C ARG A 283 17.28 13.59 -4.86
N CYS A 284 17.59 13.14 -6.07
CA CYS A 284 17.38 11.76 -6.49
C CYS A 284 18.74 11.14 -6.77
N CYS A 285 19.02 10.00 -6.14
CA CYS A 285 20.22 9.23 -6.40
C CYS A 285 19.89 7.86 -6.96
N ASP A 286 20.78 7.36 -7.81
CA ASP A 286 20.73 5.99 -8.29
C ASP A 286 21.42 5.03 -7.30
N MET A 287 21.31 3.74 -7.56
CA MET A 287 21.93 2.71 -6.72
C MET A 287 23.43 2.51 -6.93
N ASN A 288 24.06 3.31 -7.81
CA ASN A 288 25.51 3.36 -8.02
C ASN A 288 26.16 4.57 -7.32
N GLY A 289 25.34 5.47 -6.75
CA GLY A 289 25.79 6.69 -6.07
C GLY A 289 25.90 7.91 -6.97
N GLU A 290 25.34 7.85 -8.18
CA GLU A 290 25.20 9.00 -9.05
C GLU A 290 23.96 9.81 -8.66
N LEU A 291 24.10 11.13 -8.65
CA LEU A 291 23.00 12.07 -8.43
C LEU A 291 22.36 12.39 -9.77
N GLU A 292 21.12 11.97 -9.96
CA GLU A 292 20.33 12.27 -11.17
C GLU A 292 19.70 13.66 -11.09
N CYS A 293 19.30 14.08 -9.89
CA CYS A 293 18.81 15.43 -9.64
C CYS A 293 19.30 16.01 -8.32
N GLU A 294 19.49 17.32 -8.32
CA GLU A 294 19.81 18.12 -7.15
C GLU A 294 19.03 19.43 -7.24
N ILE A 295 18.03 19.60 -6.37
CA ILE A 295 17.15 20.77 -6.38
C ILE A 295 17.27 21.50 -5.05
N ALA A 296 17.75 22.74 -5.13
CA ALA A 296 17.83 23.63 -3.99
C ALA A 296 16.45 24.08 -3.53
N GLN A 297 16.28 24.10 -2.21
CA GLN A 297 15.06 24.56 -1.55
C GLN A 297 15.21 26.04 -1.22
N SER A 298 14.21 26.83 -1.62
CA SER A 298 14.14 28.27 -1.32
C SER A 298 13.52 28.56 0.05
N GLY A 299 13.14 27.52 0.80
CA GLY A 299 12.33 27.61 2.02
C GLY A 299 12.43 26.35 2.88
N ALA A 300 11.71 26.33 4.01
CA ALA A 300 11.73 25.19 4.92
C ALA A 300 10.79 24.08 4.43
N PRO A 301 11.22 22.80 4.37
CA PRO A 301 10.32 21.67 4.11
C PRO A 301 9.20 21.58 5.15
N VAL A 302 7.96 21.50 4.68
CA VAL A 302 6.76 21.37 5.53
C VAL A 302 6.11 20.01 5.37
N ALA A 303 6.02 19.52 4.14
CA ALA A 303 5.46 18.21 3.85
C ALA A 303 6.29 17.51 2.78
N PHE A 304 6.50 16.21 2.95
CA PHE A 304 7.23 15.38 2.00
C PHE A 304 6.62 13.99 1.94
N THR A 305 6.42 13.48 0.74
CA THR A 305 6.05 12.10 0.49
C THR A 305 6.79 11.57 -0.73
N ALA A 306 7.10 10.28 -0.73
CA ALA A 306 7.72 9.62 -1.86
C ALA A 306 7.22 8.18 -1.94
N ASN A 307 6.95 7.73 -3.16
CA ASN A 307 6.43 6.40 -3.47
C ASN A 307 6.92 5.97 -4.85
N GLU A 308 6.30 4.92 -5.43
CA GLU A 308 6.69 4.37 -6.73
C GLU A 308 6.51 5.33 -7.93
N ASN A 309 5.75 6.40 -7.75
CA ASN A 309 5.47 7.39 -8.77
C ASN A 309 6.49 8.55 -8.75
N GLY A 310 7.14 8.77 -7.60
CA GLY A 310 8.17 9.81 -7.47
C GLY A 310 8.22 10.41 -6.07
N ALA A 311 8.47 11.71 -6.01
CA ALA A 311 8.56 12.46 -4.76
C ALA A 311 7.80 13.78 -4.85
N LEU A 312 7.09 14.15 -3.79
CA LEU A 312 6.35 15.40 -3.68
C LEU A 312 6.81 16.13 -2.42
N LEU A 313 7.27 17.37 -2.60
CA LEU A 313 7.80 18.24 -1.55
C LEU A 313 7.05 19.56 -1.55
N VAL A 314 6.67 20.00 -0.35
CA VAL A 314 6.15 21.34 -0.11
C VAL A 314 7.12 22.10 0.78
N THR A 315 7.52 23.29 0.33
CA THR A 315 8.40 24.19 1.09
C THR A 315 7.71 25.51 1.37
N GLU A 316 7.73 25.95 2.63
CA GLU A 316 7.32 27.31 3.03
C GLU A 316 8.40 28.30 2.57
N THR A 317 8.11 29.09 1.54
CA THR A 317 9.06 30.06 0.96
C THR A 317 8.96 31.41 1.64
N ASP A 318 7.78 31.81 2.08
CA ASP A 318 7.57 33.02 2.87
C ASP A 318 6.44 32.85 3.89
N LYS A 319 6.83 32.82 5.16
CA LYS A 319 5.93 32.68 6.31
C LYS A 319 5.01 33.87 6.53
N ILE A 320 5.38 35.07 6.06
CA ILE A 320 4.58 36.29 6.26
C ILE A 320 3.45 36.33 5.24
N SER A 321 3.75 36.02 3.97
CA SER A 321 2.74 35.96 2.91
C SER A 321 1.96 34.64 2.88
N GLY A 322 2.42 33.61 3.60
CA GLY A 322 1.81 32.27 3.54
C GLY A 322 2.05 31.63 2.17
N THR A 323 3.23 31.86 1.58
CA THR A 323 3.60 31.32 0.28
C THR A 323 4.33 30.01 0.44
N TYR A 324 3.87 29.01 -0.31
CA TYR A 324 4.40 27.66 -0.35
C TYR A 324 4.74 27.31 -1.79
N ARG A 325 5.87 26.63 -2.00
CA ARG A 325 6.20 26.00 -3.28
C ARG A 325 5.88 24.51 -3.20
N VAL A 326 5.22 24.00 -4.22
CA VAL A 326 4.85 22.60 -4.40
C VAL A 326 5.66 22.05 -5.56
N LEU A 327 6.56 21.12 -5.25
CA LEU A 327 7.47 20.50 -6.21
C LEU A 327 7.21 19.00 -6.28
N ALA A 328 6.84 18.50 -7.45
CA ALA A 328 6.71 17.07 -7.73
C ALA A 328 7.81 16.64 -8.71
N LEU A 329 8.49 15.55 -8.37
CA LEU A 329 9.49 14.89 -9.19
C LEU A 329 8.98 13.51 -9.59
N ASP A 330 9.33 13.08 -10.79
CA ASP A 330 9.16 11.69 -11.18
C ASP A 330 10.10 10.76 -10.39
N LYS A 331 9.97 9.46 -10.64
CA LYS A 331 10.81 8.44 -10.00
C LYS A 331 12.32 8.55 -10.26
N ARG A 332 12.74 9.26 -11.31
CA ARG A 332 14.15 9.49 -11.66
C ARG A 332 14.67 10.82 -11.12
N GLY A 333 13.78 11.75 -10.81
CA GLY A 333 14.10 13.08 -10.29
C GLY A 333 13.85 14.21 -11.29
N ASP A 334 13.24 13.92 -12.44
CA ASP A 334 12.82 14.94 -13.41
C ASP A 334 11.62 15.71 -12.83
N THR A 335 11.62 17.04 -12.94
CA THR A 335 10.52 17.87 -12.45
C THR A 335 9.26 17.64 -13.27
N VAL A 336 8.20 17.17 -12.61
CA VAL A 336 6.88 16.93 -13.18
C VAL A 336 5.95 18.11 -12.91
N TYR A 337 6.07 18.72 -11.73
CA TYR A 337 5.29 19.90 -11.37
C TYR A 337 6.10 20.82 -10.47
N ASP A 338 6.01 22.13 -10.71
CA ASP A 338 6.62 23.16 -9.88
C ASP A 338 5.72 24.40 -9.87
N GLY A 339 5.01 24.58 -8.76
CA GLY A 339 4.02 25.63 -8.62
C GLY A 339 4.08 26.32 -7.27
N GLU A 340 3.51 27.53 -7.20
CA GLU A 340 3.37 28.29 -5.95
C GLU A 340 1.91 28.31 -5.49
N MET A 341 1.74 28.24 -4.18
CA MET A 341 0.45 28.22 -3.49
C MET A 341 0.48 29.25 -2.36
N ASN A 342 -0.56 30.07 -2.27
CA ASN A 342 -0.70 31.11 -1.24
C ASN A 342 -1.66 30.65 -0.13
N THR A 343 -1.58 29.38 0.25
CA THR A 343 -2.44 28.75 1.24
C THR A 343 -1.68 27.71 2.03
N ASP A 344 -1.97 27.62 3.32
CA ASP A 344 -1.32 26.67 4.22
C ASP A 344 -1.64 25.23 3.81
N ILE A 345 -0.59 24.45 3.55
CA ILE A 345 -0.69 23.04 3.20
C ILE A 345 -0.42 22.19 4.45
N HIS A 346 -1.37 21.34 4.81
CA HIS A 346 -1.32 20.47 5.99
C HIS A 346 -0.83 19.06 5.66
N ALA A 347 -1.20 18.52 4.50
CA ALA A 347 -0.79 17.19 4.07
C ALA A 347 -0.70 17.11 2.55
N VAL A 348 0.05 16.12 2.07
CA VAL A 348 0.22 15.87 0.64
C VAL A 348 0.16 14.37 0.35
N ALA A 349 -0.34 14.00 -0.82
CA ALA A 349 -0.18 12.66 -1.37
C ALA A 349 0.08 12.71 -2.87
N LEU A 350 0.81 11.70 -3.34
CA LEU A 350 1.19 11.54 -4.73
C LEU A 350 0.45 10.33 -5.31
N GLY A 351 -0.39 10.57 -6.32
CA GLY A 351 -1.06 9.54 -7.11
C GLY A 351 -0.21 9.11 -8.31
N ASP A 352 -0.81 8.36 -9.22
CA ASP A 352 -0.14 7.87 -10.44
C ASP A 352 0.05 8.99 -11.47
N GLU A 353 -1.00 9.77 -11.69
CA GLU A 353 -1.04 10.88 -12.66
C GLU A 353 -1.38 12.21 -11.98
N GLU A 354 -1.67 12.23 -10.67
CA GLU A 354 -2.26 13.39 -10.00
C GLU A 354 -1.56 13.68 -8.66
N LEU A 355 -1.54 14.95 -8.28
CA LEU A 355 -1.03 15.44 -7.00
C LEU A 355 -2.21 15.85 -6.13
N PHE A 356 -2.14 15.57 -4.82
CA PHE A 356 -3.19 15.98 -3.89
C PHE A 356 -2.62 16.78 -2.74
N LEU A 357 -3.21 17.95 -2.48
CA LEU A 357 -2.84 18.85 -1.39
C LEU A 357 -4.05 19.04 -0.47
N LEU A 358 -3.84 18.90 0.84
CA LEU A 358 -4.83 19.23 1.86
C LEU A 358 -4.51 20.60 2.43
N THR A 359 -5.45 21.53 2.31
CA THR A 359 -5.43 22.82 2.99
C THR A 359 -6.32 22.77 4.23
N LYS A 360 -6.56 23.91 4.87
CA LYS A 360 -7.42 24.01 6.06
C LYS A 360 -8.85 23.48 5.83
N ASP A 361 -9.42 23.78 4.66
CA ASP A 361 -10.84 23.56 4.34
C ASP A 361 -11.08 22.94 2.95
N GLN A 362 -10.01 22.60 2.21
CA GLN A 362 -10.11 22.05 0.86
C GLN A 362 -9.08 20.95 0.61
N VAL A 363 -9.44 20.02 -0.29
CA VAL A 363 -8.49 19.16 -0.97
C VAL A 363 -8.39 19.62 -2.42
N LEU A 364 -7.16 19.92 -2.83
CA LEU A 364 -6.81 20.28 -4.21
C LEU A 364 -6.28 19.04 -4.89
N ARG A 365 -6.92 18.62 -5.98
CA ARG A 365 -6.36 17.70 -6.97
C ARG A 365 -5.71 18.54 -8.06
N ILE A 366 -4.44 18.29 -8.34
CA ILE A 366 -3.69 18.99 -9.39
C ILE A 366 -3.27 17.95 -10.41
N ASP A 367 -3.61 18.21 -11.68
CA ASP A 367 -3.04 17.51 -12.80
C ASP A 367 -1.70 18.17 -13.16
N PRO A 368 -0.57 17.44 -13.08
CA PRO A 368 0.73 18.00 -13.36
C PRO A 368 0.97 18.32 -14.84
N ASP A 369 0.23 17.72 -15.78
CA ASP A 369 0.48 17.88 -17.22
C ASP A 369 0.03 19.25 -17.74
N ASP A 370 -1.11 19.76 -17.24
CA ASP A 370 -1.66 21.07 -17.60
C ASP A 370 -1.63 22.09 -16.44
N GLY A 371 -1.43 21.63 -15.21
CA GLY A 371 -1.46 22.45 -14.00
C GLY A 371 -2.87 22.78 -13.51
N ASP A 372 -3.91 22.15 -14.07
CA ASP A 372 -5.29 22.41 -13.68
C ASP A 372 -5.56 21.85 -12.27
N ALA A 373 -6.15 22.70 -11.43
CA ALA A 373 -6.47 22.36 -10.05
C ALA A 373 -7.98 22.29 -9.83
N ILE A 374 -8.46 21.15 -9.34
CA ILE A 374 -9.84 20.94 -8.91
C ILE A 374 -9.87 20.94 -7.38
N ALA A 375 -10.63 21.88 -6.80
CA ALA A 375 -10.83 21.97 -5.36
C ALA A 375 -12.13 21.29 -4.93
N LYS A 376 -12.07 20.53 -3.83
CA LYS A 376 -13.25 20.05 -3.11
C LYS A 376 -13.20 20.48 -1.65
N THR A 377 -14.30 21.02 -1.16
CA THR A 377 -14.43 21.45 0.24
C THR A 377 -14.47 20.25 1.18
N VAL A 378 -13.77 20.37 2.31
CA VAL A 378 -13.74 19.39 3.39
C VAL A 378 -14.02 20.09 4.72
N GLU A 379 -14.46 19.34 5.72
CA GLU A 379 -14.59 19.87 7.07
C GLU A 379 -13.21 20.24 7.63
N GLU A 380 -13.15 21.31 8.43
CA GLU A 380 -11.92 21.70 9.13
C GLU A 380 -11.49 20.59 10.12
N GLY A 381 -10.17 20.46 10.32
CA GLY A 381 -9.60 19.48 11.24
C GLY A 381 -9.13 18.18 10.59
N ALA A 382 -9.18 18.10 9.26
CA ALA A 382 -8.45 17.08 8.51
C ALA A 382 -6.93 17.26 8.72
N ASN A 383 -6.21 16.16 8.94
CA ASN A 383 -4.78 16.18 9.25
C ASN A 383 -3.92 15.25 8.37
N GLY A 384 -4.54 14.51 7.46
CA GLY A 384 -3.85 13.59 6.57
C GLY A 384 -4.69 13.31 5.32
N LEU A 385 -4.02 12.90 4.26
CA LEU A 385 -4.67 12.47 3.03
C LEU A 385 -3.88 11.34 2.38
N PHE A 386 -4.58 10.39 1.76
CA PHE A 386 -3.94 9.29 1.03
C PHE A 386 -4.67 8.98 -0.26
N VAL A 387 -3.92 8.67 -1.31
CA VAL A 387 -4.48 8.19 -2.57
C VAL A 387 -4.94 6.76 -2.41
N THR A 388 -6.06 6.45 -3.05
CA THR A 388 -6.63 5.09 -3.11
C THR A 388 -6.38 4.48 -4.48
N ASP A 389 -6.32 3.15 -4.54
CA ASP A 389 -6.17 2.39 -5.79
C ASP A 389 -7.33 2.63 -6.79
N ALA A 390 -8.43 3.23 -6.34
CA ALA A 390 -9.59 3.60 -7.16
C ALA A 390 -9.47 4.97 -7.86
N GLY A 391 -8.36 5.69 -7.66
CA GLY A 391 -8.16 7.04 -8.20
C GLY A 391 -8.82 8.16 -7.40
N GLY A 392 -9.42 7.86 -6.25
CA GLY A 392 -9.90 8.86 -5.29
C GLY A 392 -8.92 9.10 -4.13
N VAL A 393 -9.26 10.05 -3.26
CA VAL A 393 -8.50 10.39 -2.05
C VAL A 393 -9.30 10.07 -0.80
N ARG A 394 -8.65 9.55 0.23
CA ARG A 394 -9.21 9.50 1.59
C ARG A 394 -8.63 10.62 2.43
N VAL A 395 -9.51 11.47 2.95
CA VAL A 395 -9.19 12.55 3.88
C VAL A 395 -9.35 12.01 5.28
N CYS A 396 -8.29 12.15 6.08
CA CYS A 396 -8.22 11.63 7.43
C CYS A 396 -8.42 12.75 8.44
N TYR A 397 -9.25 12.46 9.42
CA TYR A 397 -9.52 13.24 10.61
C TYR A 397 -9.07 12.43 11.82
N PRO A 398 -8.94 13.06 13.01
CA PRO A 398 -8.60 12.34 14.23
C PRO A 398 -9.47 11.10 14.52
N ALA A 399 -10.77 11.13 14.17
CA ALA A 399 -11.71 10.07 14.50
C ALA A 399 -12.40 9.40 13.30
N LYS A 400 -12.22 9.94 12.09
CA LYS A 400 -12.93 9.48 10.90
C LYS A 400 -12.06 9.60 9.65
N ALA A 401 -12.40 8.86 8.62
CA ALA A 401 -11.88 9.11 7.29
C ALA A 401 -13.01 9.12 6.27
N GLU A 402 -12.93 10.09 5.36
CA GLU A 402 -13.92 10.34 4.32
C GLU A 402 -13.29 10.13 2.95
N TYR A 403 -14.05 9.51 2.05
CA TYR A 403 -13.62 9.30 0.68
C TYR A 403 -14.10 10.45 -0.20
N LEU A 404 -13.16 11.08 -0.90
CA LEU A 404 -13.41 12.08 -1.93
C LEU A 404 -13.05 11.49 -3.28
N PHE A 405 -14.06 11.31 -4.10
CA PHE A 405 -13.88 11.00 -5.52
C PHE A 405 -13.75 12.30 -6.31
N PHE A 406 -12.82 12.38 -7.25
CA PHE A 406 -12.76 13.47 -8.23
C PHE A 406 -13.10 12.90 -9.60
N GLU A 407 -14.11 13.44 -10.28
CA GLU A 407 -14.43 13.00 -11.64
C GLU A 407 -13.24 13.30 -12.56
N LYS A 408 -12.75 12.30 -13.30
CA LYS A 408 -11.78 12.53 -14.38
C LYS A 408 -12.48 13.39 -15.44
N THR A 409 -11.86 14.51 -15.79
CA THR A 409 -12.37 15.47 -16.77
C THR A 409 -12.26 14.92 -18.19
#